data_AF-A0A151H898-F1
#
_entry.id   AF-A0A151H898-F1
#
_cell.length_a   1.000
_cell.length_b   1.000
_cell.length_c   1.000
_cell.angle_alpha   90.00
_cell.angle_beta   90.00
_cell.angle_gamma   90.00
#
_symmetry.space_group_name_H-M   'P 1'
#
loop_
_entity.id
_entity.type
_entity.pdbx_description
1 polymer ?
#
loop_
_entity_poly.entity_id
_entity_poly.type
_entity_poly.pdbx_seq_one_letter_code
_entity_poly.pdbx_strand_id
1 'polypeptide(L)'
;MKKTRKKTHRAVRRCPKNSRRLYRDLQKQMRDDVLRSKWNNRESIQKNMAKFTLQDFEHRLADDEELLRPSEEKKLNEQQLIIINKLFAKFGDDCE
;
A
#
# COMPACT_ATOMS: atom_id res chain seq x y z
N MET A 1 -22.45 32.22 44.75
CA MET A 1 -21.51 32.65 43.70
C MET A 1 -21.39 31.57 42.63
N LYS A 2 -21.65 31.87 41.34
CA LYS A 2 -21.54 30.88 40.25
C LYS A 2 -20.06 30.61 39.95
N LYS A 3 -19.63 29.33 40.01
CA LYS A 3 -18.26 28.91 39.66
C LYS A 3 -18.07 29.06 38.14
N THR A 4 -17.36 30.08 37.70
CA THR A 4 -16.96 30.23 36.29
C THR A 4 -15.70 29.39 36.03
N ARG A 5 -15.74 28.48 35.05
CA ARG A 5 -14.55 27.72 34.62
C ARG A 5 -13.52 28.71 34.05
N LYS A 6 -12.29 28.67 34.57
CA LYS A 6 -11.16 29.45 34.01
C LYS A 6 -10.87 28.95 32.60
N LYS A 7 -10.96 29.84 31.61
CA LYS A 7 -10.66 29.54 30.20
C LYS A 7 -9.15 29.33 30.07
N THR A 8 -8.72 28.09 29.85
CA THR A 8 -7.31 27.76 29.62
C THR A 8 -6.85 28.37 28.29
N HIS A 9 -5.86 29.25 28.32
CA HIS A 9 -5.27 29.82 27.12
C HIS A 9 -4.52 28.72 26.35
N ARG A 10 -5.05 28.32 25.19
CA ARG A 10 -4.36 27.38 24.29
C ARG A 10 -3.43 28.18 23.40
N ALA A 11 -2.12 27.93 23.49
CA ALA A 11 -1.15 28.57 22.62
C ALA A 11 -1.46 28.24 21.14
N VAL A 12 -1.89 29.24 20.38
CA VAL A 12 -2.16 29.10 18.94
C VAL A 12 -0.88 29.45 18.19
N ARG A 13 -0.28 28.46 17.50
CA ARG A 13 0.91 28.69 16.66
C ARG A 13 0.52 29.55 15.45
N ARG A 14 1.27 30.63 15.22
CA ARG A 14 1.13 31.52 14.05
C ARG A 14 1.78 30.90 12.81
N CYS A 15 1.22 29.81 12.30
CA CYS A 15 1.65 29.21 11.04
C CYS A 15 0.61 29.50 9.92
N PRO A 16 1.01 30.03 8.75
CA PRO A 16 0.10 30.38 7.67
C PRO A 16 -0.67 29.15 7.15
N LYS A 17 -1.94 29.33 6.74
CA LYS A 17 -2.81 28.24 6.25
C LYS A 17 -2.17 27.42 5.11
N ASN A 18 -1.35 28.03 4.25
CA ASN A 18 -0.64 27.32 3.18
C ASN A 18 0.44 26.35 3.70
N SER A 19 1.16 26.71 4.76
CA SER A 19 2.10 25.78 5.42
C SER A 19 1.42 24.54 6.01
N ARG A 20 0.13 24.66 6.38
CA ARG A 20 -0.68 23.52 6.85
C ARG A 20 -1.06 22.55 5.73
N ARG A 21 -1.08 23.00 4.47
CA ARG A 21 -1.36 22.16 3.28
C ARG A 21 -0.10 21.51 2.70
N LEU A 22 1.08 22.05 3.00
CA LEU A 22 2.37 21.54 2.52
C LEU A 22 2.87 20.34 3.33
N TYR A 23 2.43 20.19 4.58
CA TYR A 23 2.63 18.95 5.34
C TYR A 23 1.61 17.91 4.89
N ARG A 24 1.87 17.25 3.75
CA ARG A 24 1.21 15.99 3.44
C ARG A 24 1.67 14.95 4.45
N ASP A 25 0.69 14.25 5.02
CA ASP A 25 0.92 13.11 5.89
C ASP A 25 1.42 11.95 5.00
N LEU A 26 2.73 11.87 4.81
CA LEU A 26 3.36 10.86 3.96
C LEU A 26 3.08 9.47 4.51
N GLN A 27 3.09 9.32 5.83
CA GLN A 27 2.71 8.06 6.48
C GLN A 27 1.34 7.53 6.02
N LYS A 28 0.34 8.40 5.85
CA LYS A 28 -0.99 7.99 5.34
C LYS A 28 -1.05 7.74 3.84
N GLN A 29 -0.12 8.27 3.07
CA GLN A 29 -0.09 8.13 1.61
C GLN A 29 0.78 6.96 1.13
N MET A 30 1.64 6.42 2.00
CA MET A 30 2.46 5.26 1.72
C MET A 30 1.59 4.01 1.56
N ARG A 31 1.73 3.36 0.41
CA ARG A 31 1.11 2.05 0.12
C ARG A 31 1.83 0.90 0.82
N ASP A 32 3.13 1.07 1.03
CA ASP A 32 3.98 0.08 1.66
C ASP A 32 3.77 0.09 3.18
N ASP A 33 3.27 -1.02 3.74
CA ASP A 33 3.04 -1.18 5.18
C ASP A 33 4.32 -1.14 6.04
N VAL A 34 5.42 -1.71 5.55
CA VAL A 34 6.73 -1.67 6.24
C VAL A 34 7.19 -0.23 6.35
N LEU A 35 7.15 0.51 5.24
CA LEU A 35 7.50 1.92 5.23
C LEU A 35 6.57 2.73 6.13
N ARG A 36 5.25 2.51 6.02
CA ARG A 36 4.22 3.22 6.79
C ARG A 36 4.32 2.98 8.30
N SER A 37 4.72 1.80 8.73
CA SER A 37 4.83 1.45 10.15
C SER A 37 5.96 2.22 10.86
N LYS A 38 7.10 2.37 10.19
CA LYS A 38 8.30 3.02 10.75
C LYS A 38 8.43 4.51 10.43
N TRP A 39 7.67 5.00 9.43
CA TRP A 39 7.74 6.39 8.99
C TRP A 39 7.21 7.36 10.03
N ASN A 40 7.98 8.41 10.35
CA ASN A 40 7.56 9.48 11.24
C ASN A 40 7.56 10.83 10.52
N ASN A 41 6.36 11.41 10.30
CA ASN A 41 6.23 12.71 9.63
C ASN A 41 6.86 13.90 10.40
N ARG A 42 7.22 13.72 11.68
CA ARG A 42 7.92 14.75 12.47
C ARG A 42 9.42 14.79 12.19
N GLU A 43 9.95 13.76 11.55
CA GLU A 43 11.37 13.64 11.26
C GLU A 43 11.67 13.99 9.80
N SER A 44 12.89 14.45 9.55
CA SER A 44 13.39 14.69 8.19
C SER A 44 13.46 13.39 7.38
N ILE A 45 13.33 13.48 6.06
CA ILE A 45 13.40 12.34 5.14
C ILE A 45 14.66 11.50 5.39
N GLN A 46 15.84 12.12 5.51
CA GLN A 46 17.11 11.42 5.77
C GLN A 46 17.08 10.56 7.04
N LYS A 47 16.51 11.09 8.13
CA LYS A 47 16.34 10.37 9.41
C LYS A 47 15.38 9.20 9.30
N ASN A 48 14.29 9.35 8.54
CA ASN A 48 13.38 8.23 8.27
C ASN A 48 14.05 7.16 7.41
N MET A 49 14.76 7.56 6.34
CA MET A 49 15.45 6.61 5.46
C MET A 49 16.51 5.78 6.19
N ALA A 50 17.21 6.38 7.16
CA ALA A 50 18.21 5.68 7.98
C ALA A 50 17.62 4.61 8.92
N LYS A 51 16.29 4.58 9.14
CA LYS A 51 15.63 3.56 9.99
C LYS A 51 15.36 2.26 9.26
N PHE A 52 15.42 2.27 7.93
CA PHE A 52 15.09 1.12 7.11
C PHE A 52 16.35 0.32 6.84
N THR A 53 16.27 -0.98 7.06
CA THR A 53 17.32 -1.95 6.75
C THR A 53 16.79 -2.94 5.71
N LEU A 54 17.69 -3.57 4.94
CA LEU A 54 17.28 -4.56 3.92
C LEU A 54 16.48 -5.72 4.53
N GLN A 55 16.83 -6.11 5.77
CA GLN A 55 16.12 -7.14 6.54
C GLN A 55 14.64 -6.86 6.74
N ASP A 56 14.24 -5.58 6.80
CA ASP A 56 12.84 -5.20 6.97
C ASP A 56 11.96 -5.57 5.77
N PHE A 57 12.58 -5.83 4.62
CA PHE A 57 11.91 -6.18 3.37
C PHE A 57 12.10 -7.65 2.97
N GLU A 58 12.96 -8.40 3.68
CA GLU A 58 13.25 -9.82 3.37
C GLU A 58 11.98 -10.68 3.40
N HIS A 59 11.06 -10.43 4.33
CA HIS A 59 9.80 -11.17 4.40
C HIS A 59 8.89 -11.00 3.18
N ARG A 60 9.02 -9.90 2.42
CA ARG A 60 8.28 -9.70 1.16
C ARG A 60 9.00 -10.25 -0.07
N LEU A 61 10.31 -10.39 0.01
CA LEU A 61 11.10 -11.09 -1.01
C LEU A 61 10.89 -12.60 -0.95
N ALA A 62 10.55 -13.13 0.24
CA ALA A 62 10.23 -14.54 0.42
C ALA A 62 8.97 -15.00 -0.33
N ASP A 63 8.04 -14.08 -0.67
CA ASP A 63 6.86 -14.39 -1.48
C ASP A 63 7.20 -14.66 -2.96
N ASP A 64 8.44 -14.40 -3.40
CA ASP A 64 8.90 -14.80 -4.73
C ASP A 64 8.94 -16.32 -4.89
N GLU A 65 9.14 -17.10 -3.81
CA GLU A 65 9.02 -18.56 -3.89
C GLU A 65 7.58 -18.99 -4.20
N GLU A 66 6.57 -18.26 -3.73
CA GLU A 66 5.17 -18.53 -4.03
C GLU A 66 4.80 -18.09 -5.46
N LEU A 67 5.42 -17.02 -5.99
CA LEU A 67 5.33 -16.63 -7.40
C LEU A 67 6.06 -17.59 -8.35
N LEU A 68 7.11 -18.27 -7.87
CA LEU A 68 7.82 -19.32 -8.60
C LEU A 68 7.12 -20.68 -8.55
N ARG A 69 6.14 -20.87 -7.64
CA ARG A 69 5.30 -22.07 -7.68
C ARG A 69 4.52 -22.03 -9.00
N PRO A 70 4.54 -23.12 -9.78
CA PRO A 70 3.60 -23.26 -10.87
C PRO A 70 2.20 -23.00 -10.30
N SER A 71 1.49 -22.03 -10.86
CA SER A 71 0.11 -21.77 -10.44
C SER A 71 -0.63 -23.10 -10.51
N GLU A 72 -1.35 -23.47 -9.44
CA GLU A 72 -2.16 -24.69 -9.46
C GLU A 72 -2.98 -24.72 -10.76
N GLU A 73 -2.88 -25.82 -11.50
CA GLU A 73 -3.66 -26.02 -12.71
C GLU A 73 -5.14 -25.89 -12.33
N LYS A 74 -5.71 -24.69 -12.55
CA LYS A 74 -7.13 -24.47 -12.34
C LYS A 74 -7.86 -25.43 -13.27
N LYS A 75 -8.44 -26.49 -12.71
CA LYS A 75 -9.38 -27.33 -13.43
C LYS A 75 -10.45 -26.40 -13.99
N LEU A 76 -10.46 -26.28 -15.32
CA LEU A 76 -11.46 -25.49 -16.03
C LEU A 76 -12.83 -26.02 -15.64
N ASN A 77 -13.73 -25.11 -15.27
CA ASN A 77 -15.11 -25.47 -15.03
C ASN A 77 -15.73 -26.00 -16.34
N GLU A 78 -16.75 -26.85 -16.28
CA GLU A 78 -17.40 -27.47 -17.43
C GLU A 78 -17.80 -26.44 -18.49
N GLN A 79 -18.33 -25.29 -18.07
CA GLN A 79 -18.68 -24.18 -18.96
C GLN A 79 -17.48 -23.57 -19.68
N GLN A 80 -16.34 -23.41 -18.99
CA GLN A 80 -15.12 -22.85 -19.58
C GLN A 80 -14.52 -23.81 -20.60
N LEU A 81 -14.59 -25.11 -20.32
CA LEU A 81 -14.14 -26.18 -21.21
C LEU A 81 -14.97 -26.20 -22.51
N ILE A 82 -16.30 -26.06 -22.40
CA ILE A 82 -17.19 -25.91 -23.57
C ILE A 82 -16.85 -24.66 -24.39
N ILE A 83 -16.58 -23.53 -23.74
CA ILE A 83 -16.23 -22.28 -24.42
C ILE A 83 -14.91 -22.43 -25.18
N ILE A 84 -13.88 -22.97 -24.54
CA ILE A 84 -12.56 -23.18 -25.16
C ILE A 84 -12.70 -24.13 -26.37
N ASN A 85 -13.43 -25.23 -26.24
CA ASN A 85 -13.64 -26.16 -27.36
C ASN A 85 -14.39 -25.49 -28.53
N LYS A 86 -15.38 -24.64 -28.25
CA LYS A 86 -16.09 -23.88 -29.30
C LYS A 86 -15.20 -22.86 -29.99
N LEU A 87 -14.32 -22.19 -29.24
CA LEU A 87 -13.37 -21.24 -29.80
C LEU A 87 -12.32 -21.95 -30.65
N PHE A 88 -11.79 -23.07 -30.17
CA PHE A 88 -10.83 -23.89 -30.91
C PHE A 88 -11.45 -24.46 -32.20
N ALA A 89 -12.67 -24.97 -32.14
CA ALA A 89 -13.38 -25.45 -33.33
C ALA A 89 -13.71 -24.33 -34.35
N LYS A 90 -13.73 -23.07 -33.91
CA LYS A 90 -14.08 -21.92 -34.77
C LYS A 90 -12.86 -21.22 -35.36
N PHE A 91 -11.74 -21.22 -34.65
CA PHE A 91 -10.55 -20.43 -34.97
C PHE A 91 -9.24 -21.23 -34.93
N GLY A 92 -9.31 -22.55 -34.70
CA GLY A 92 -8.13 -23.43 -34.59
C GLY A 92 -7.32 -23.51 -35.87
N ASP A 93 -7.98 -23.46 -37.02
CA ASP A 93 -7.33 -23.50 -38.34
C ASP A 93 -6.71 -22.14 -38.75
N ASP A 94 -7.06 -21.04 -38.07
CA ASP A 94 -6.53 -19.69 -38.35
C ASP A 94 -5.14 -19.44 -37.70
N CYS A 95 -4.62 -20.42 -36.95
CA CYS A 95 -3.39 -20.31 -36.17
C CYS A 95 -2.22 -21.21 -36.68
N GLU A 96 -2.38 -21.90 -37.80
CA GLU A 96 -1.28 -22.54 -38.57
C GLU A 96 -0.71 -21.60 -39.63
#